data_AF-A0A7J5BCH9-F1
#
_entry.id   AF-A0A7J5BCH9-F1
#
_cell.length_a   1.000
_cell.length_b   1.000
_cell.length_c   1.000
_cell.angle_alpha   90.00
_cell.angle_beta   90.00
_cell.angle_gamma   90.00
#
_symmetry.space_group_name_H-M   'P 1'
#
loop_
_entity.id
_entity.type
_entity.pdbx_description
1 polymer ?
#
loop_
_entity_poly.entity_id
_entity_poly.type
_entity_poly.pdbx_seq_one_letter_code
_entity_poly.pdbx_strand_id
1 'polypeptide(L)' 'MRQTLLDRSFASLAASGWRVCLGRLAAEEEGVDRERVVGKRAFDYGFDELREHFASQFNESLG' A
#
# COMPACT_ATOMS: atom_id res chain seq x y z
N MET A 1 16.46 -14.63 -0.13
CA MET A 1 15.25 -14.85 -0.94
C MET A 1 15.05 -13.62 -1.81
N ARG A 2 15.19 -13.72 -3.14
CA ARG A 2 15.09 -12.56 -4.04
C ARG A 2 13.62 -12.41 -4.43
N GLN A 3 12.87 -11.56 -3.73
CA GLN A 3 11.48 -11.26 -4.10
C GLN A 3 11.48 -10.44 -5.38
N THR A 4 10.84 -10.97 -6.42
CA THR A 4 10.70 -10.31 -7.73
C THR A 4 9.28 -9.78 -7.80
N LEU A 5 9.09 -8.54 -8.30
CA LEU A 5 7.77 -7.93 -8.51
C LEU A 5 6.91 -8.66 -9.57
N LEU A 6 7.39 -9.77 -10.11
CA LEU A 6 6.66 -10.67 -10.99
C LEU A 6 5.53 -11.40 -10.26
N ASP A 7 5.64 -11.61 -8.94
CA ASP A 7 4.53 -12.11 -8.15
C ASP A 7 3.53 -10.99 -7.88
N ARG A 8 2.32 -11.12 -8.44
CA ARG A 8 1.25 -10.12 -8.34
C ARG A 8 0.80 -9.89 -6.90
N SER A 9 0.82 -10.95 -6.08
CA SER A 9 0.47 -10.86 -4.66
C SER A 9 1.49 -9.99 -3.93
N PHE A 10 2.77 -10.22 -4.17
CA PHE A 10 3.85 -9.39 -3.65
C PHE A 10 3.81 -7.96 -4.18
N ALA A 11 3.54 -7.76 -5.48
CA ALA A 11 3.42 -6.43 -6.08
C ALA A 11 2.30 -5.60 -5.44
N SER A 12 1.13 -6.22 -5.23
CA SER A 12 -0.02 -5.55 -4.61
C SER A 12 0.25 -5.18 -3.15
N LEU A 13 0.89 -6.09 -2.40
CA LEU A 13 1.34 -5.83 -1.04
C LEU A 13 2.35 -4.67 -0.98
N ALA A 14 3.34 -4.67 -1.88
CA ALA A 14 4.36 -3.64 -1.95
C ALA A 14 3.76 -2.27 -2.33
N ALA A 15 2.88 -2.23 -3.34
CA ALA A 15 2.20 -1.00 -3.76
C ALA A 15 1.35 -0.40 -2.63
N SER A 16 0.64 -1.25 -1.88
CA SER A 16 -0.14 -0.82 -0.71
C SER A 16 0.74 -0.22 0.38
N GLY A 17 1.86 -0.87 0.69
CA GLY A 17 2.85 -0.34 1.64
C GLY A 17 3.40 1.02 1.22
N TRP A 18 3.79 1.15 -0.06
CA TRP A 18 4.26 2.43 -0.60
C TRP A 18 3.18 3.52 -0.54
N ARG A 19 1.93 3.18 -0.85
CA ARG A 19 0.81 4.13 -0.79
C ARG A 19 0.62 4.70 0.60
N VAL A 20 0.75 3.89 1.65
CA VAL A 20 0.71 4.35 3.06
C VAL A 20 1.88 5.29 3.36
N CYS A 21 3.11 4.88 3.00
CA CYS A 21 4.30 5.71 3.23
C CYS A 21 4.20 7.09 2.56
N LEU A 22 3.78 7.12 1.30
CA LEU A 22 3.64 8.36 0.54
C LEU A 22 2.48 9.23 1.05
N GLY A 23 1.37 8.62 1.48
CA GLY A 23 0.26 9.35 2.10
C GLY A 23 0.65 10.03 3.42
N ARG A 24 1.54 9.40 4.19
CA ARG A 24 2.13 10.02 5.39
C ARG A 24 3.07 11.16 5.03
N LEU A 25 3.96 10.98 4.07
CA LEU A 25 4.87 12.02 3.62
C LEU A 25 4.12 13.27 3.14
N ALA A 26 3.07 13.09 2.33
CA ALA A 26 2.23 14.19 1.88
C ALA A 26 1.55 14.92 3.05
N ALA A 27 1.08 14.20 4.08
CA ALA A 27 0.49 14.82 5.26
C ALA A 27 1.51 15.65 6.07
N GLU A 28 2.78 15.20 6.13
CA GLU A 28 3.86 15.96 6.76
C GLU A 28 4.16 17.26 6.00
N GLU A 29 4.20 17.20 4.67
CA GLU A 29 4.38 18.40 3.82
C GLU A 29 3.24 19.41 3.97
N GLU A 30 2.00 18.92 4.13
CA GLU A 30 0.80 19.73 4.35
C GLU A 30 0.66 20.24 5.80
N GLY A 31 1.54 19.82 6.72
CA GLY A 31 1.44 20.15 8.14
C GLY A 31 0.21 19.55 8.83
N VAL A 32 -0.40 18.52 8.24
CA VAL A 32 -1.57 17.83 8.77
C VAL A 32 -1.11 16.75 9.73
N ASP A 33 -1.49 16.86 11.00
CA ASP A 33 -1.25 15.79 11.95
C ASP A 33 -2.13 14.57 11.63
N ARG A 34 -1.48 13.46 11.29
CA ARG A 34 -2.10 12.17 11.01
C ARG A 34 -1.35 11.10 11.80
N GLU A 35 -2.10 10.18 12.38
CA GLU A 35 -1.51 9.03 13.08
C GLU A 35 -0.52 8.30 12.17
N ARG A 36 0.64 7.95 12.72
CA ARG A 36 1.60 7.08 12.05
C ARG A 36 1.13 5.63 12.11
N VAL A 37 0.46 5.19 11.06
CA VAL A 37 -0.05 3.82 10.94
C VAL A 37 1.07 2.87 10.50
N VAL A 38 1.42 1.89 11.33
CA VAL A 38 2.49 0.92 11.06
C VAL A 38 2.13 -0.50 11.53
N GLY A 39 2.73 -1.51 10.88
CA GLY A 39 2.57 -2.91 11.28
C GLY A 39 1.11 -3.35 11.28
N LYS A 40 0.69 -4.09 12.32
CA LYS A 40 -0.68 -4.59 12.44
C LYS A 40 -1.74 -3.48 12.46
N ARG A 41 -1.37 -2.26 12.88
CA ARG A 41 -2.29 -1.12 12.92
C ARG A 41 -2.81 -0.74 11.53
N ALA A 42 -2.07 -1.06 10.47
CA ALA A 42 -2.51 -0.80 9.10
C ALA A 42 -3.82 -1.50 8.76
N PHE A 43 -4.06 -2.71 9.27
CA PHE A 43 -5.30 -3.46 9.01
C PHE A 43 -6.53 -2.75 9.58
N ASP A 44 -6.40 -2.04 10.70
CA ASP A 44 -7.50 -1.24 11.29
C ASP A 44 -7.88 -0.03 10.40
N TYR A 45 -7.00 0.36 9.47
CA TYR A 45 -7.15 1.52 8.59
C TYR A 45 -7.38 1.13 7.12
N GLY A 46 -7.92 -0.07 6.88
CA GLY A 46 -8.35 -0.48 5.55
C GLY A 46 -7.22 -0.96 4.63
N PHE A 47 -6.13 -1.45 5.21
CA PHE A 47 -4.97 -1.90 4.43
C PHE A 47 -5.28 -3.13 3.57
N ASP A 48 -6.22 -4.00 3.99
CA ASP A 48 -6.62 -5.16 3.18
C ASP A 48 -7.39 -4.73 1.94
N GLU A 49 -8.32 -3.78 2.08
CA GLU A 49 -9.08 -3.20 0.98
C GLU A 49 -8.15 -2.47 0.00
N LEU A 50 -7.14 -1.75 0.51
CA LEU A 50 -6.12 -1.12 -0.32
C LEU A 50 -5.30 -2.14 -1.10
N ARG A 51 -4.96 -3.28 -0.47
CA ARG A 51 -4.25 -4.38 -1.13
C ARG A 51 -5.09 -5.05 -2.20
N GLU A 52 -6.38 -5.29 -1.93
CA GLU A 52 -7.33 -5.82 -2.91
C GLU A 52 -7.51 -4.88 -4.10
N HIS A 53 -7.55 -3.57 -3.84
CA HIS A 53 -7.61 -2.57 -4.90
C HIS A 53 -6.42 -2.65 -5.86
N PHE A 54 -5.19 -2.70 -5.34
CA PHE A 54 -4.00 -2.87 -6.19
C PHE A 54 -3.96 -4.24 -6.88
N ALA A 55 -4.42 -5.30 -6.22
CA ALA A 55 -4.51 -6.61 -6.83
C ALA A 55 -5.47 -6.62 -8.04
N SER A 56 -6.59 -5.91 -7.94
CA SER A 56 -7.51 -5.70 -9.06
C SER A 56 -6.85 -4.92 -10.20
N GLN A 57 -6.23 -3.77 -9.90
CA GLN A 57 -5.60 -2.94 -10.93
C GLN A 57 -4.47 -3.66 -11.69
N PHE A 58 -3.66 -4.44 -11.00
CA PHE A 58 -2.57 -5.19 -11.62
C PHE A 58 -3.04 -6.42 -12.40
N ASN A 59 -4.25 -6.90 -12.13
CA ASN A 59 -4.90 -7.90 -12.99
C ASN A 59 -5.43 -7.28 -14.28
N GLU A 60 -5.95 -6.04 -14.24
CA GLU A 60 -6.47 -5.33 -15.41
C GLU A 60 -5.36 -4.78 -16.33
N SER A 61 -4.23 -4.35 -15.78
CA SER A 61 -3.15 -3.68 -16.53
C SER A 61 -2.31 -4.60 -17.43
N LEU A 62 -2.56 -5.91 -17.41
CA LEU A 62 -1.83 -6.93 -18.18
C LEU A 62 -2.77 -7.86 -18.96
N GLY A 63 -4.06 -7.51 -19.05
CA GLY A 63 -5.10 -8.21 -19.82
C GLY A 63 -5.24 -7.69 -21.24
#